data_AF-A0A195E1P0-F1
#
_entry.id   AF-A0A195E1P0-F1
#
_cell.length_a   1.000
_cell.length_b   1.000
_cell.length_c   1.000
_cell.angle_alpha   90.00
_cell.angle_beta   90.00
_cell.angle_gamma   90.00
#
_symmetry.space_group_name_H-M   'P 1'
#
loop_
_entity.id
_entity.type
_entity.pdbx_description
1 polymer ?
#
loop_
_entity_poly.entity_id
_entity_poly.type
_entity_poly.pdbx_seq_one_letter_code
_entity_poly.pdbx_strand_id
1 'polypeptide(L)'
;MDQVNTEELISKLISGTYEEFCKNIVVFLEIYDKKTNFEELDSTCLREKLWKRLFYYLTDYVHVDQHHHCLAALRILRISMHLHLCFILNDIHIYKYMNATEEITIVCEVLKVLFNLYIHSDDIAVEDQEKYKNLVLILYKLLTLKYSVQQNDLESHIVNLLTVIPFSCYTSIIQAVNSKDCKDVYQNMNMSAICVLLRFLDKRLECKTHLLENFSPIITALVRLVKSERLVRKYVRLQILPPLKDVMNRPEEGTTLRAKLCKLLTSPITELRDLVAELLFVLCKENVSRMVKYTGYGNAAGMFANKGLLGRSQAETAYSSESEDSETEEYQKYKERINPVTGCFEHSKPNPLEGMTEEQKEYEALKLVNLVDKLTKEGVVRPCRIGDDGKPEPIEHVLELQNELPKQQYGRKDSDSE
;
A
#
# COMPACT_ATOMS: atom_id res chain seq x y z
N MET A 1 -44.11 -24.01 17.56
CA MET A 1 -43.19 -23.21 16.73
C MET A 1 -43.74 -23.29 15.34
N ASP A 2 -44.57 -22.31 15.00
CA ASP A 2 -45.19 -22.23 13.68
C ASP A 2 -44.08 -22.16 12.63
N GLN A 3 -44.22 -22.96 11.57
CA GLN A 3 -43.41 -22.80 10.38
C GLN A 3 -43.69 -21.41 9.83
N VAL A 4 -42.82 -20.45 10.14
CA VAL A 4 -42.86 -19.12 9.53
C VAL A 4 -42.75 -19.36 8.03
N ASN A 5 -43.82 -19.06 7.30
CA ASN A 5 -43.83 -19.15 5.85
C ASN A 5 -42.86 -18.09 5.32
N THR A 6 -41.68 -18.54 4.88
CA THR A 6 -40.58 -17.68 4.44
C THR A 6 -40.95 -16.84 3.22
N GLU A 7 -41.80 -17.35 2.33
CA GLU A 7 -42.31 -16.58 1.18
C GLU A 7 -43.24 -15.45 1.62
N GLU A 8 -44.11 -15.72 2.60
CA GLU A 8 -45.02 -14.70 3.16
C GLU A 8 -44.24 -13.62 3.92
N LEU A 9 -43.18 -14.00 4.65
CA LEU A 9 -42.27 -13.07 5.32
C LEU A 9 -41.60 -12.14 4.31
N ILE A 10 -41.04 -12.69 3.23
CA ILE A 10 -40.36 -11.91 2.18
C ILE A 10 -41.37 -11.01 1.46
N SER A 11 -42.59 -11.50 1.17
CA SER A 11 -43.64 -10.68 0.55
C SER A 11 -44.03 -9.49 1.45
N LYS A 12 -44.21 -9.71 2.76
CA LYS A 12 -44.51 -8.63 3.72
C LYS A 12 -43.37 -7.64 3.85
N LEU A 13 -42.12 -8.08 3.74
CA LEU A 13 -40.98 -7.17 3.68
C LEU A 13 -40.97 -6.30 2.42
N ILE A 14 -41.36 -6.85 1.26
CA ILE A 14 -41.34 -6.15 -0.03
C ILE A 14 -42.49 -5.14 -0.14
N SER A 15 -43.72 -5.55 0.16
CA SER A 15 -44.92 -4.76 -0.13
C SER A 15 -45.71 -4.34 1.10
N GLY A 16 -45.27 -4.73 2.30
CA GLY A 16 -45.96 -4.39 3.54
C GLY A 16 -45.82 -2.91 3.93
N THR A 17 -46.63 -2.53 4.90
CA THR A 17 -46.57 -1.23 5.58
C THR A 17 -45.25 -1.07 6.37
N TYR A 18 -44.92 0.15 6.79
CA TYR A 18 -43.72 0.40 7.60
C TYR A 18 -43.70 -0.43 8.90
N GLU A 19 -44.83 -0.53 9.61
CA GLU A 19 -44.91 -1.32 10.84
C GLU A 19 -44.69 -2.82 10.59
N GLU A 20 -45.22 -3.33 9.48
CA GLU A 20 -44.98 -4.71 9.06
C GLU A 20 -43.52 -4.90 8.67
N PHE A 21 -42.91 -3.96 7.97
CA PHE A 21 -41.51 -4.01 7.62
C PHE A 21 -40.62 -4.10 8.88
N CYS A 22 -40.83 -3.22 9.86
CA CYS A 22 -40.07 -3.20 11.12
C CYS A 22 -40.14 -4.51 11.90
N LYS A 23 -41.32 -5.13 11.95
CA LYS A 23 -41.50 -6.42 12.64
C LYS A 23 -40.83 -7.56 11.87
N ASN A 24 -41.05 -7.60 10.57
CA ASN A 24 -40.61 -8.71 9.73
C ASN A 24 -39.10 -8.66 9.45
N ILE A 25 -38.45 -7.49 9.49
CA ILE A 25 -37.01 -7.39 9.23
C ILE A 25 -36.20 -8.02 10.36
N VAL A 26 -36.64 -7.87 11.61
CA VAL A 26 -36.01 -8.52 12.78
C VAL A 26 -36.15 -10.03 12.68
N VAL A 27 -37.35 -10.52 12.35
CA VAL A 27 -37.62 -11.95 12.15
C VAL A 27 -36.80 -12.51 10.98
N PHE A 28 -36.63 -11.74 9.91
CA PHE A 28 -35.78 -12.11 8.78
C PHE A 28 -34.32 -12.29 9.21
N LEU A 29 -33.77 -11.38 10.03
CA LEU A 29 -32.42 -11.51 10.55
C LEU A 29 -32.28 -12.77 11.40
N GLU A 30 -33.20 -13.04 12.33
CA GLU A 30 -33.14 -14.21 13.21
C GLU A 30 -33.15 -15.53 12.43
N ILE A 31 -33.95 -15.62 11.36
CA ILE A 31 -34.09 -16.83 10.55
C ILE A 31 -32.87 -17.03 9.63
N TYR A 32 -32.38 -15.95 9.03
CA TYR A 32 -31.40 -16.03 7.94
C TYR A 32 -29.94 -15.75 8.37
N ASP A 33 -29.66 -15.27 9.59
CA ASP A 33 -28.29 -14.98 10.05
C ASP A 33 -27.37 -16.22 10.09
N LYS A 34 -27.95 -17.42 10.16
CA LYS A 34 -27.22 -18.71 10.16
C LYS A 34 -27.32 -19.49 8.85
N LYS A 35 -28.07 -19.00 7.85
CA LYS A 35 -28.26 -19.68 6.56
C LYS A 35 -27.18 -19.25 5.56
N THR A 36 -26.64 -20.21 4.82
CA THR A 36 -25.58 -19.98 3.80
C THR A 36 -26.09 -20.09 2.35
N ASN A 37 -27.25 -20.72 2.13
CA ASN A 37 -27.90 -20.87 0.82
C ASN A 37 -29.36 -20.38 0.89
N PHE A 38 -29.81 -19.72 -0.18
CA PHE A 38 -31.07 -18.97 -0.22
C PHE A 38 -31.88 -19.26 -1.49
N GLU A 39 -32.14 -20.54 -1.78
CA GLU A 39 -32.86 -20.99 -2.99
C GLU A 39 -34.25 -20.32 -3.14
N GLU A 40 -34.93 -20.08 -2.02
CA GLU A 40 -36.22 -19.39 -1.93
C GLU A 40 -36.15 -17.95 -2.49
N LEU A 41 -35.04 -17.25 -2.23
CA LEU A 41 -34.81 -15.86 -2.66
C LEU A 41 -34.24 -15.77 -4.09
N ASP A 42 -33.61 -16.85 -4.57
CA ASP A 42 -33.14 -16.98 -5.96
C ASP A 42 -34.30 -17.27 -6.93
N SER A 43 -35.46 -17.69 -6.42
CA SER A 43 -36.68 -17.83 -7.21
C SER A 43 -37.25 -16.45 -7.60
N THR A 44 -37.51 -16.27 -8.90
CA THR A 44 -38.12 -15.10 -9.60
C THR A 44 -38.11 -13.75 -8.86
N CYS A 45 -37.03 -12.98 -9.01
CA CYS A 45 -36.92 -11.54 -8.67
C CYS A 45 -37.25 -11.12 -7.22
N LEU A 46 -37.48 -12.05 -6.29
CA LEU A 46 -37.82 -11.72 -4.90
C LEU A 46 -36.66 -11.06 -4.17
N ARG A 47 -35.44 -11.56 -4.37
CA ARG A 47 -34.22 -10.93 -3.83
C ARG A 47 -34.06 -9.48 -4.29
N GLU A 48 -34.27 -9.21 -5.57
CA GLU A 48 -34.16 -7.85 -6.13
C GLU A 48 -35.24 -6.90 -5.57
N LYS A 49 -36.47 -7.39 -5.44
CA LYS A 49 -37.57 -6.61 -4.85
C LYS A 49 -37.34 -6.32 -3.38
N LEU A 50 -36.85 -7.31 -2.63
CA LEU A 50 -36.51 -7.15 -1.21
C LEU A 50 -35.41 -6.11 -1.06
N TRP A 51 -34.38 -6.16 -1.89
CA TRP A 51 -33.33 -5.14 -1.93
C TRP A 51 -33.85 -3.74 -2.19
N LYS A 52 -34.65 -3.53 -3.24
CA LYS A 52 -35.22 -2.20 -3.54
C LYS A 52 -35.97 -1.63 -2.35
N ARG A 53 -36.64 -2.50 -1.58
CA ARG A 53 -37.36 -2.10 -0.37
C ARG A 53 -36.45 -1.80 0.82
N LEU A 54 -35.41 -2.62 1.06
CA LEU A 54 -34.38 -2.32 2.07
C LEU A 54 -33.68 -0.98 1.76
N PHE A 55 -33.38 -0.73 0.47
CA PHE A 55 -32.76 0.50 0.03
C PHE A 55 -33.68 1.71 0.13
N TYR A 56 -34.96 1.57 -0.20
CA TYR A 56 -35.95 2.62 0.01
C TYR A 56 -35.90 3.16 1.45
N TYR A 57 -35.84 2.26 2.44
CA TYR A 57 -35.74 2.65 3.85
C TYR A 57 -34.36 3.16 4.27
N LEU A 58 -33.27 2.69 3.65
CA LEU A 58 -31.93 3.25 3.88
C LEU A 58 -31.78 4.67 3.33
N THR A 59 -32.48 5.00 2.24
CA THR A 59 -32.49 6.36 1.65
C THR A 59 -33.55 7.28 2.25
N ASP A 60 -34.42 6.76 3.13
CA ASP A 60 -35.47 7.52 3.78
C ASP A 60 -34.99 8.05 5.14
N TYR A 61 -34.85 9.38 5.24
CA TYR A 61 -34.39 10.09 6.44
C TYR A 61 -35.46 10.15 7.55
N VAL A 62 -36.69 9.72 7.29
CA VAL A 62 -37.75 9.66 8.31
C VAL A 62 -37.60 8.42 9.19
N HIS A 63 -36.96 7.35 8.69
CA HIS A 63 -36.97 6.03 9.32
C HIS A 63 -35.57 5.48 9.63
N VAL A 64 -34.71 6.33 10.19
CA VAL A 64 -33.30 6.01 10.53
C VAL A 64 -33.16 4.80 11.46
N ASP A 65 -34.15 4.58 12.33
CA ASP A 65 -34.18 3.47 13.31
C ASP A 65 -34.05 2.07 12.67
N GLN A 66 -34.39 1.94 11.38
CA GLN A 66 -34.34 0.67 10.66
C GLN A 66 -33.08 0.49 9.82
N HIS A 67 -32.21 1.50 9.71
CA HIS A 67 -31.01 1.43 8.87
C HIS A 67 -30.08 0.29 9.29
N HIS A 68 -29.86 0.09 10.59
CA HIS A 68 -29.03 -1.01 11.09
C HIS A 68 -29.60 -2.39 10.72
N HIS A 69 -30.92 -2.58 10.83
CA HIS A 69 -31.58 -3.82 10.44
C HIS A 69 -31.51 -4.06 8.92
N CYS A 70 -31.66 -2.99 8.12
CA CYS A 70 -31.52 -3.06 6.67
C CYS A 70 -30.09 -3.45 6.25
N LEU A 71 -29.07 -2.86 6.87
CA LEU A 71 -27.67 -3.21 6.62
C LEU A 71 -27.34 -4.65 7.02
N ALA A 72 -27.84 -5.09 8.18
CA ALA A 72 -27.70 -6.47 8.62
C ALA A 72 -28.38 -7.45 7.64
N ALA A 73 -29.54 -7.09 7.11
CA ALA A 73 -30.26 -7.93 6.14
C ALA A 73 -29.56 -7.96 4.79
N LEU A 74 -28.97 -6.83 4.36
CA LEU A 74 -28.12 -6.77 3.17
C LEU A 74 -26.87 -7.65 3.32
N ARG A 75 -26.23 -7.67 4.51
CA ARG A 75 -25.09 -8.57 4.79
C ARG A 75 -25.44 -10.04 4.52
N ILE A 76 -26.65 -10.46 4.89
CA ILE A 76 -27.14 -11.83 4.73
C ILE A 76 -27.38 -12.18 3.25
N LEU A 77 -27.91 -11.25 2.45
CA LEU A 77 -28.32 -11.48 1.05
C LEU A 77 -27.14 -11.54 0.04
N ARG A 78 -25.96 -11.97 0.47
CA ARG A 78 -24.60 -11.83 -0.11
C ARG A 78 -24.39 -12.12 -1.62
N ILE A 79 -25.35 -12.68 -2.35
CA ILE A 79 -25.18 -13.16 -3.72
C ILE A 79 -25.99 -12.26 -4.69
N SER A 80 -25.28 -11.53 -5.58
CA SER A 80 -25.76 -10.56 -6.59
C SER A 80 -25.76 -9.05 -6.19
N MET A 81 -25.07 -8.68 -5.11
CA MET A 81 -25.19 -7.33 -4.49
C MET A 81 -24.36 -6.21 -5.15
N HIS A 82 -23.40 -6.56 -6.02
CA HIS A 82 -22.44 -5.59 -6.57
C HIS A 82 -23.10 -4.43 -7.34
N LEU A 83 -23.96 -4.75 -8.31
CA LEU A 83 -24.48 -3.77 -9.26
C LEU A 83 -25.34 -2.70 -8.56
N HIS A 84 -26.11 -3.10 -7.54
CA HIS A 84 -26.97 -2.21 -6.77
C HIS A 84 -26.21 -1.40 -5.72
N LEU A 85 -25.19 -1.97 -5.05
CA LEU A 85 -24.33 -1.19 -4.14
C LEU A 85 -23.53 -0.13 -4.90
N CYS A 86 -23.02 -0.48 -6.09
CA CYS A 86 -22.39 0.50 -6.97
C CYS A 86 -23.39 1.55 -7.49
N PHE A 87 -24.64 1.17 -7.73
CA PHE A 87 -25.70 2.11 -8.06
C PHE A 87 -25.94 3.10 -6.93
N ILE A 88 -26.01 2.64 -5.67
CA ILE A 88 -26.16 3.51 -4.49
C ILE A 88 -25.00 4.47 -4.34
N LEU A 89 -23.76 3.99 -4.50
CA LEU A 89 -22.60 4.88 -4.44
C LEU A 89 -22.60 5.90 -5.60
N ASN A 90 -23.11 5.53 -6.77
CA ASN A 90 -23.29 6.45 -7.90
C ASN A 90 -24.47 7.42 -7.71
N ASP A 91 -25.56 6.99 -7.10
CA ASP A 91 -26.75 7.81 -6.84
C ASP A 91 -26.50 8.82 -5.72
N ILE A 92 -25.82 8.41 -4.65
CA ILE A 92 -25.37 9.31 -3.58
C ILE A 92 -24.37 10.34 -4.16
N HIS A 93 -23.62 10.00 -5.22
CA HIS A 93 -22.78 10.95 -5.94
C HIS A 93 -23.57 11.99 -6.77
N ILE A 94 -24.82 11.71 -7.18
CA ILE A 94 -25.64 12.63 -7.98
C ILE A 94 -26.18 13.80 -7.14
N TYR A 95 -26.34 13.63 -5.83
CA TYR A 95 -26.74 14.72 -4.94
C TYR A 95 -25.54 15.62 -4.61
N LYS A 96 -25.40 16.66 -5.43
CA LYS A 96 -24.33 17.66 -5.52
C LYS A 96 -24.04 18.49 -4.23
N TYR A 97 -24.56 18.10 -3.07
CA TYR A 97 -24.40 18.78 -1.79
C TYR A 97 -24.30 17.78 -0.64
N MET A 98 -23.18 17.03 -0.56
CA MET A 98 -22.85 16.16 0.58
C MET A 98 -22.60 16.99 1.85
N ASN A 99 -23.67 17.36 2.55
CA ASN A 99 -23.62 18.08 3.83
C ASN A 99 -24.37 17.35 4.97
N ALA A 100 -25.01 16.21 4.71
CA ALA A 100 -25.67 15.42 5.75
C ALA A 100 -24.73 14.31 6.27
N THR A 101 -24.40 14.36 7.55
CA THR A 101 -23.56 13.36 8.25
C THR A 101 -24.11 11.93 8.15
N GLU A 102 -25.43 11.79 7.99
CA GLU A 102 -26.13 10.52 7.85
C GLU A 102 -25.81 9.83 6.52
N GLU A 103 -25.65 10.57 5.42
CA GLU A 103 -25.35 10.02 4.09
C GLU A 103 -23.93 9.45 4.01
N ILE A 104 -22.94 10.16 4.59
CA ILE A 104 -21.56 9.66 4.67
C ILE A 104 -21.50 8.38 5.51
N THR A 105 -22.31 8.31 6.57
CA THR A 105 -22.43 7.10 7.39
C THR A 105 -22.94 5.92 6.55
N ILE A 106 -24.00 6.13 5.75
CA ILE A 106 -24.52 5.10 4.83
C ILE A 106 -23.45 4.66 3.81
N VAL A 107 -22.72 5.62 3.22
CA VAL A 107 -21.63 5.30 2.28
C VAL A 107 -20.56 4.44 2.97
N CYS A 108 -20.15 4.80 4.18
CA CYS A 108 -19.19 4.03 4.96
C CYS A 108 -19.68 2.60 5.24
N GLU A 109 -20.95 2.43 5.61
CA GLU A 109 -21.54 1.10 5.82
C GLU A 109 -21.59 0.28 4.52
N VAL A 110 -21.97 0.89 3.41
CA VAL A 110 -21.94 0.25 2.08
C VAL A 110 -20.52 -0.19 1.71
N LEU A 111 -19.51 0.64 1.95
CA LEU A 111 -18.10 0.29 1.69
C LEU A 111 -17.61 -0.87 2.56
N LYS A 112 -18.02 -0.93 3.84
CA LYS A 112 -17.70 -2.07 4.72
C LYS A 112 -18.32 -3.36 4.19
N VAL A 113 -19.57 -3.31 3.76
CA VAL A 113 -20.27 -4.47 3.19
C VAL A 113 -19.60 -4.92 1.89
N LEU A 114 -19.22 -4.00 1.01
CA LEU A 114 -18.47 -4.31 -0.21
C LEU A 114 -17.12 -4.96 0.10
N PHE A 115 -16.39 -4.48 1.10
CA PHE A 115 -15.10 -5.06 1.50
C PHE A 115 -15.28 -6.52 1.95
N ASN A 116 -16.25 -6.80 2.81
CA ASN A 116 -16.55 -8.15 3.30
C ASN A 116 -17.03 -9.10 2.19
N LEU A 117 -17.66 -8.56 1.14
CA LEU A 117 -18.05 -9.34 -0.02
C LEU A 117 -16.83 -9.77 -0.85
N TYR A 118 -15.87 -8.87 -1.03
CA TYR A 118 -14.71 -9.08 -1.91
C TYR A 118 -13.49 -9.72 -1.27
N ILE A 119 -13.36 -9.67 0.05
CA ILE A 119 -12.19 -10.25 0.74
C ILE A 119 -12.03 -11.77 0.53
N HIS A 120 -13.10 -12.46 0.12
CA HIS A 120 -13.13 -13.92 -0.09
C HIS A 120 -13.43 -14.34 -1.53
N SER A 121 -13.42 -13.39 -2.49
CA SER A 121 -13.63 -13.72 -3.90
C SER A 121 -12.28 -14.07 -4.55
N ASP A 122 -11.92 -15.34 -4.55
CA ASP A 122 -10.59 -15.79 -5.01
C ASP A 122 -10.47 -15.93 -6.54
N ASP A 123 -11.59 -16.02 -7.27
CA ASP A 123 -11.60 -16.15 -8.74
C ASP A 123 -12.39 -15.02 -9.41
N ILE A 124 -11.73 -14.30 -10.32
CA ILE A 124 -12.34 -13.20 -11.08
C ILE A 124 -12.74 -13.73 -12.46
N ALA A 125 -14.03 -13.95 -12.68
CA ALA A 125 -14.54 -14.14 -14.02
C ALA A 125 -14.35 -12.85 -14.85
N VAL A 126 -14.20 -12.97 -16.17
CA VAL A 126 -14.04 -11.81 -17.06
C VAL A 126 -15.21 -10.81 -16.92
N GLU A 127 -16.42 -11.32 -16.67
CA GLU A 127 -17.63 -10.52 -16.42
C GLU A 127 -17.56 -9.68 -15.14
N ASP A 128 -16.71 -10.06 -14.19
CA ASP A 128 -16.50 -9.31 -12.94
C ASP A 128 -15.45 -8.20 -13.10
N GLN A 129 -14.61 -8.23 -14.13
CA GLN A 129 -13.60 -7.18 -14.34
C GLN A 129 -14.23 -5.81 -14.57
N GLU A 130 -15.31 -5.75 -15.34
CA GLU A 130 -16.04 -4.50 -15.61
C GLU A 130 -16.74 -3.98 -14.35
N LYS A 131 -17.21 -4.90 -13.50
CA LYS A 131 -17.76 -4.58 -12.18
C LYS A 131 -16.72 -3.89 -11.30
N TYR A 132 -15.51 -4.47 -11.18
CA TYR A 132 -14.42 -3.85 -10.43
C TYR A 132 -13.97 -2.51 -11.01
N LYS A 133 -13.87 -2.36 -12.34
CA LYS A 133 -13.52 -1.07 -12.97
C LYS A 133 -14.53 0.03 -12.65
N ASN A 134 -15.82 -0.29 -12.66
CA ASN A 134 -16.87 0.62 -12.26
C ASN A 134 -16.80 0.98 -10.77
N LEU A 135 -16.50 0.00 -9.91
CA LEU A 135 -16.26 0.25 -8.49
C LEU A 135 -15.07 1.19 -8.28
N VAL A 136 -13.93 0.96 -8.96
CA VAL A 136 -12.77 1.84 -8.86
C VAL A 136 -13.09 3.26 -9.32
N LEU A 137 -13.90 3.43 -10.37
CA LEU A 137 -14.38 4.75 -10.82
C LEU A 137 -15.22 5.44 -9.74
N ILE A 138 -16.09 4.71 -9.05
CA ILE A 138 -16.87 5.22 -7.92
C ILE A 138 -15.93 5.66 -6.78
N LEU A 139 -14.95 4.84 -6.42
CA LEU A 139 -13.98 5.17 -5.38
C LEU A 139 -13.15 6.40 -5.75
N TYR A 140 -12.72 6.53 -7.00
CA TYR A 140 -12.10 7.74 -7.52
C TYR A 140 -12.98 8.97 -7.27
N LYS A 141 -14.26 8.91 -7.66
CA LYS A 141 -15.20 10.01 -7.44
C LYS A 141 -15.30 10.36 -5.95
N LEU A 142 -15.53 9.35 -5.10
CA LEU A 142 -15.64 9.53 -3.65
C LEU A 142 -14.39 10.16 -3.03
N LEU A 143 -13.19 9.83 -3.50
CA LEU A 143 -11.94 10.44 -3.04
C LEU A 143 -11.79 11.91 -3.49
N THR A 144 -12.30 12.26 -4.66
CA THR A 144 -12.15 13.62 -5.23
C THR A 144 -13.18 14.63 -4.73
N LEU A 145 -14.27 14.18 -4.13
CA LEU A 145 -15.27 15.05 -3.52
C LEU A 145 -14.75 15.66 -2.20
N LYS A 146 -15.19 16.88 -1.90
CA LYS A 146 -14.90 17.56 -0.63
C LYS A 146 -16.07 17.37 0.32
N TYR A 147 -15.78 16.84 1.50
CA TYR A 147 -16.76 16.64 2.57
C TYR A 147 -16.45 17.57 3.74
N SER A 148 -17.48 18.06 4.43
CA SER A 148 -17.35 18.95 5.58
C SER A 148 -17.02 18.21 6.88
N VAL A 149 -17.35 16.91 6.99
CA VAL A 149 -17.22 16.08 8.20
C VAL A 149 -16.79 14.64 7.84
N GLN A 150 -16.09 13.93 8.74
CA GLN A 150 -15.74 12.49 8.64
C GLN A 150 -14.88 12.02 7.44
N GLN A 151 -14.17 12.94 6.77
CA GLN A 151 -13.35 12.61 5.60
C GLN A 151 -12.31 11.48 5.84
N ASN A 152 -11.72 11.40 7.04
CA ASN A 152 -10.71 10.37 7.35
C ASN A 152 -11.30 8.95 7.44
N ASP A 153 -12.55 8.81 7.89
CA ASP A 153 -13.20 7.49 8.05
C ASP A 153 -13.60 6.94 6.68
N LEU A 154 -14.16 7.80 5.84
CA LEU A 154 -14.46 7.48 4.45
C LEU A 154 -13.19 7.09 3.68
N GLU A 155 -12.13 7.88 3.77
CA GLU A 155 -10.82 7.57 3.17
C GLU A 155 -10.30 6.21 3.65
N SER A 156 -10.49 5.87 4.93
CA SER A 156 -10.10 4.56 5.49
C SER A 156 -10.87 3.39 4.88
N HIS A 157 -12.19 3.51 4.74
CA HIS A 157 -13.01 2.45 4.15
C HIS A 157 -12.74 2.27 2.65
N ILE A 158 -12.50 3.37 1.92
CA ILE A 158 -12.08 3.31 0.52
C ILE A 158 -10.74 2.59 0.40
N VAL A 159 -9.76 2.94 1.24
CA VAL A 159 -8.44 2.30 1.26
C VAL A 159 -8.54 0.81 1.52
N ASN A 160 -9.33 0.38 2.50
CA ASN A 160 -9.55 -1.05 2.77
C ASN A 160 -10.10 -1.76 1.54
N LEU A 161 -11.09 -1.18 0.86
CA LEU A 161 -11.66 -1.74 -0.36
C LEU A 161 -10.64 -1.80 -1.52
N LEU A 162 -9.76 -0.80 -1.65
CA LEU A 162 -8.68 -0.83 -2.64
C LEU A 162 -7.71 -2.01 -2.42
N THR A 163 -7.61 -2.60 -1.22
CA THR A 163 -6.71 -3.75 -0.97
C THR A 163 -7.20 -5.05 -1.62
N VAL A 164 -8.52 -5.18 -1.85
CA VAL A 164 -9.16 -6.40 -2.39
C VAL A 164 -9.45 -6.30 -3.89
N ILE A 165 -9.19 -5.16 -4.53
CA ILE A 165 -9.44 -4.97 -5.97
C ILE A 165 -8.37 -5.71 -6.80
N PRO A 166 -8.74 -6.42 -7.87
CA PRO A 166 -7.78 -7.09 -8.76
C PRO A 166 -6.79 -6.13 -9.44
N PHE A 167 -5.55 -6.59 -9.65
CA PHE A 167 -4.49 -5.78 -10.29
C PHE A 167 -4.88 -5.24 -11.68
N SER A 168 -5.68 -5.98 -12.46
CA SER A 168 -6.12 -5.58 -13.80
C SER A 168 -7.20 -4.49 -13.84
N CYS A 169 -7.76 -4.11 -12.68
CA CYS A 169 -8.94 -3.25 -12.60
C CYS A 169 -8.66 -1.83 -12.09
N TYR A 170 -7.41 -1.51 -11.73
CA TYR A 170 -7.07 -0.20 -11.15
C TYR A 170 -7.05 0.96 -12.16
N THR A 171 -7.10 0.71 -13.46
CA THR A 171 -6.96 1.75 -14.50
C THR A 171 -7.93 2.92 -14.32
N SER A 172 -9.14 2.67 -13.83
CA SER A 172 -10.16 3.69 -13.59
C SER A 172 -9.85 4.65 -12.43
N ILE A 173 -8.81 4.41 -11.63
CA ILE A 173 -8.43 5.26 -10.49
C ILE A 173 -7.84 6.60 -10.95
N ILE A 174 -7.38 6.67 -12.20
CA ILE A 174 -6.92 7.88 -12.87
C ILE A 174 -7.81 8.14 -14.08
N GLN A 175 -8.12 9.41 -14.34
CA GLN A 175 -9.01 9.81 -15.42
C GLN A 175 -8.31 10.81 -16.32
N ALA A 176 -8.65 10.82 -17.62
CA ALA A 176 -8.18 11.87 -18.52
C ALA A 176 -8.68 13.24 -18.04
N VAL A 177 -7.86 14.28 -18.19
CA VAL A 177 -8.23 15.62 -17.76
C VAL A 177 -9.31 16.19 -18.70
N ASN A 178 -10.53 16.35 -18.17
CA ASN A 178 -11.68 16.87 -18.93
C ASN A 178 -11.90 18.39 -18.71
N SER A 179 -11.30 18.99 -17.68
CA SER A 179 -11.46 20.42 -17.36
C SER A 179 -10.11 21.08 -17.01
N LYS A 180 -9.98 22.37 -17.32
CA LYS A 180 -8.76 23.16 -17.09
C LYS A 180 -8.47 23.46 -15.61
N ASP A 181 -9.39 23.10 -14.70
CA ASP A 181 -9.30 23.43 -13.27
C ASP A 181 -8.69 22.32 -12.39
N CYS A 182 -8.21 21.22 -13.00
CA CYS A 182 -7.54 20.16 -12.26
C CYS A 182 -6.13 20.61 -11.84
N LYS A 183 -5.88 20.69 -10.53
CA LYS A 183 -4.57 21.10 -9.98
C LYS A 183 -3.53 19.97 -10.05
N ASP A 184 -3.97 18.74 -9.83
CA ASP A 184 -3.10 17.57 -9.73
C ASP A 184 -3.07 16.83 -11.07
N VAL A 185 -2.30 17.31 -12.03
CA VAL A 185 -2.20 16.71 -13.37
C VAL A 185 -0.81 16.13 -13.60
N TYR A 186 -0.76 14.92 -14.16
CA TYR A 186 0.49 14.29 -14.61
C TYR A 186 0.26 13.55 -15.93
N GLN A 187 1.01 13.93 -16.97
CA GLN A 187 0.91 13.34 -18.32
C GLN A 187 -0.54 13.30 -18.84
N ASN A 188 -1.27 14.42 -18.71
CA ASN A 188 -2.69 14.58 -19.11
C ASN A 188 -3.69 13.70 -18.35
N MET A 189 -3.28 13.08 -17.24
CA MET A 189 -4.15 12.33 -16.34
C MET A 189 -4.34 13.10 -15.03
N ASN A 190 -5.57 13.05 -14.51
CA ASN A 190 -5.95 13.56 -13.20
C ASN A 190 -5.45 12.61 -12.10
N MET A 191 -4.61 13.15 -11.21
CA MET A 191 -4.00 12.44 -10.09
C MET A 191 -4.61 12.83 -8.73
N SER A 192 -5.69 13.60 -8.69
CA SER A 192 -6.27 14.11 -7.44
C SER A 192 -6.64 13.00 -6.44
N ALA A 193 -7.17 11.86 -6.90
CA ALA A 193 -7.42 10.72 -6.00
C ALA A 193 -6.12 10.17 -5.38
N ILE A 194 -5.05 10.09 -6.16
CA ILE A 194 -3.73 9.66 -5.67
C ILE A 194 -3.16 10.68 -4.67
N CYS A 195 -3.31 11.98 -4.92
CA CYS A 195 -2.94 13.02 -3.95
C CYS A 195 -3.66 12.88 -2.61
N VAL A 196 -4.97 12.58 -2.65
CA VAL A 196 -5.76 12.34 -1.44
C VAL A 196 -5.22 11.14 -0.68
N LEU A 197 -4.91 10.03 -1.36
CA LEU A 197 -4.32 8.84 -0.74
C LEU A 197 -2.93 9.12 -0.13
N LEU A 198 -2.07 9.90 -0.80
CA LEU A 198 -0.76 10.28 -0.27
C LEU A 198 -0.85 11.19 0.95
N ARG A 199 -1.80 12.12 0.95
CA ARG A 199 -2.08 12.97 2.12
C ARG A 199 -2.66 12.15 3.27
N PHE A 200 -3.53 11.18 2.97
CA PHE A 200 -4.05 10.25 3.97
C PHE A 200 -2.93 9.40 4.57
N LEU A 201 -2.01 8.89 3.75
CA LEU A 201 -0.79 8.22 4.21
C LEU A 201 0.02 9.11 5.17
N ASP A 202 0.25 10.37 4.80
CA ASP A 202 1.03 11.30 5.63
C ASP A 202 0.37 11.57 6.99
N LYS A 203 -0.97 11.73 7.02
CA LYS A 203 -1.73 11.82 8.27
C LYS A 203 -1.60 10.56 9.13
N ARG A 204 -1.66 9.37 8.51
CA ARG A 204 -1.54 8.09 9.24
C ARG A 204 -0.14 7.88 9.81
N LEU A 205 0.90 8.42 9.16
CA LEU A 205 2.28 8.44 9.68
C LEU A 205 2.43 9.31 10.94
N GLU A 206 1.55 10.29 11.14
CA GLU A 206 1.56 11.15 12.33
C GLU A 206 0.81 10.53 13.52
N CYS A 207 -0.08 9.55 13.27
CA CYS A 207 -0.78 8.80 14.29
C CYS A 207 0.12 7.72 14.92
N LYS A 208 0.52 7.92 16.18
CA LYS A 208 1.41 6.98 16.91
C LYS A 208 0.69 5.74 17.50
N THR A 209 -0.64 5.77 17.60
CA THR A 209 -1.46 4.69 18.14
C THR A 209 -1.91 3.71 17.05
N HIS A 210 -1.91 2.41 17.35
CA HIS A 210 -2.29 1.35 16.39
C HIS A 210 -1.64 1.53 15.01
N LEU A 211 -0.36 1.89 14.99
CA LEU A 211 0.34 2.29 13.77
C LEU A 211 0.20 1.21 12.68
N LEU A 212 0.43 -0.06 13.02
CA LEU A 212 0.36 -1.18 12.08
C LEU A 212 -1.04 -1.33 11.45
N GLU A 213 -2.10 -1.39 12.27
CA GLU A 213 -3.49 -1.57 11.80
C GLU A 213 -3.95 -0.41 10.90
N ASN A 214 -3.58 0.82 11.27
CA ASN A 214 -3.95 2.03 10.53
C ASN A 214 -3.13 2.21 9.23
N PHE A 215 -1.89 1.72 9.23
CA PHE A 215 -0.93 1.98 8.17
C PHE A 215 -0.89 0.86 7.11
N SER A 216 -1.10 -0.39 7.52
CA SER A 216 -1.04 -1.55 6.62
C SER A 216 -1.98 -1.44 5.41
N PRO A 217 -3.27 -1.05 5.56
CA PRO A 217 -4.17 -0.96 4.42
C PRO A 217 -3.74 0.08 3.39
N ILE A 218 -3.29 1.27 3.82
CA ILE A 218 -2.90 2.34 2.89
C ILE A 218 -1.62 2.00 2.12
N ILE A 219 -0.61 1.43 2.78
CA ILE A 219 0.60 0.99 2.08
C ILE A 219 0.27 -0.16 1.13
N THR A 220 -0.51 -1.14 1.56
CA THR A 220 -0.91 -2.27 0.71
C THR A 220 -1.65 -1.80 -0.53
N ALA A 221 -2.63 -0.90 -0.36
CA ALA A 221 -3.35 -0.30 -1.49
C ALA A 221 -2.41 0.45 -2.44
N LEU A 222 -1.48 1.27 -1.91
CA LEU A 222 -0.51 1.99 -2.72
C LEU A 222 0.43 1.05 -3.47
N VAL A 223 0.98 0.01 -2.82
CA VAL A 223 1.82 -1.00 -3.47
C VAL A 223 1.08 -1.64 -4.65
N ARG A 224 -0.18 -2.05 -4.45
CA ARG A 224 -1.00 -2.64 -5.53
C ARG A 224 -1.24 -1.66 -6.67
N LEU A 225 -1.59 -0.42 -6.36
CA LEU A 225 -1.78 0.65 -7.35
C LEU A 225 -0.51 0.92 -8.17
N VAL A 226 0.64 1.06 -7.52
CA VAL A 226 1.91 1.37 -8.22
C VAL A 226 2.47 0.18 -8.98
N LYS A 227 2.18 -1.07 -8.57
CA LYS A 227 2.51 -2.26 -9.36
C LYS A 227 1.65 -2.34 -10.62
N SER A 228 0.35 -2.06 -10.49
CA SER A 228 -0.62 -2.15 -11.59
C SER A 228 -0.46 -1.05 -12.63
N GLU A 229 -0.35 0.21 -12.19
CA GLU A 229 -0.48 1.36 -13.08
C GLU A 229 0.84 2.14 -13.21
N ARG A 230 1.45 2.13 -14.41
CA ARG A 230 2.75 2.78 -14.69
C ARG A 230 2.71 4.28 -14.42
N LEU A 231 1.63 4.96 -14.77
CA LEU A 231 1.49 6.41 -14.57
C LEU A 231 1.39 6.76 -13.08
N VAL A 232 0.61 5.99 -12.33
CA VAL A 232 0.51 6.14 -10.87
C VAL A 232 1.87 5.91 -10.21
N ARG A 233 2.62 4.87 -10.60
CA ARG A 233 3.97 4.63 -10.08
C ARG A 233 4.91 5.80 -10.31
N LYS A 234 4.93 6.36 -11.53
CA LYS A 234 5.76 7.53 -11.85
C LYS A 234 5.36 8.75 -11.02
N TYR A 235 4.06 9.01 -10.90
CA TYR A 235 3.55 10.13 -10.11
C TYR A 235 3.87 9.98 -8.62
N VAL A 236 3.55 8.84 -8.02
CA VAL A 236 3.84 8.55 -6.60
C VAL A 236 5.34 8.60 -6.32
N ARG A 237 6.17 8.10 -7.24
CA ARG A 237 7.63 8.24 -7.12
C ARG A 237 8.02 9.72 -7.04
N LEU A 238 7.48 10.61 -7.88
CA LEU A 238 7.82 12.03 -7.83
C LEU A 238 7.42 12.68 -6.49
N GLN A 239 6.34 12.22 -5.86
CA GLN A 239 5.88 12.75 -4.58
C GLN A 239 6.68 12.21 -3.38
N ILE A 240 7.01 10.91 -3.39
CA ILE A 240 7.71 10.25 -2.27
C ILE A 240 9.24 10.30 -2.43
N LEU A 241 9.75 10.03 -3.64
CA LEU A 241 11.17 9.95 -3.99
C LEU A 241 11.51 10.95 -5.12
N PRO A 242 11.33 12.27 -4.90
CA PRO A 242 11.66 13.28 -5.89
C PRO A 242 13.15 13.21 -6.26
N PRO A 243 13.56 13.70 -7.45
CA PRO A 243 14.98 13.85 -7.78
C PRO A 243 15.74 14.53 -6.63
N LEU A 244 16.84 13.90 -6.20
CA LEU A 244 17.54 14.28 -4.98
C LEU A 244 18.13 15.68 -5.13
N LYS A 245 17.77 16.59 -4.22
CA LYS A 245 18.37 17.92 -4.15
C LYS A 245 19.28 18.03 -2.93
N ASP A 246 18.70 17.66 -1.79
CA ASP A 246 19.45 17.51 -0.56
C ASP A 246 20.16 16.16 -0.50
N VAL A 247 21.49 16.21 -0.51
CA VAL A 247 22.38 15.06 -0.29
C VAL A 247 23.19 15.21 1.00
N MET A 248 22.97 16.28 1.77
CA MET A 248 23.78 16.58 2.96
C MET A 248 23.23 15.88 4.20
N ASN A 249 21.91 15.85 4.34
CA ASN A 249 21.24 15.19 5.47
C ASN A 249 20.97 13.71 5.19
N ARG A 250 20.78 12.92 6.25
CA ARG A 250 20.47 11.50 6.09
C ARG A 250 19.07 11.29 5.50
N PRO A 251 18.85 10.21 4.73
CA PRO A 251 17.54 9.91 4.15
C PRO A 251 16.39 9.85 5.15
N GLU A 252 16.63 9.37 6.36
CA GLU A 252 15.65 9.24 7.46
C GLU A 252 15.43 10.52 8.29
N GLU A 253 16.20 11.58 8.03
CA GLU A 253 16.11 12.86 8.74
C GLU A 253 15.18 13.83 8.01
N GLY A 254 14.25 14.43 8.76
CA GLY A 254 13.32 15.46 8.27
C GLY A 254 11.84 15.08 8.36
N THR A 255 11.00 15.91 7.74
CA THR A 255 9.52 15.82 7.83
C THR A 255 8.87 15.39 6.53
N THR A 256 9.64 15.21 5.45
CA THR A 256 9.13 14.77 4.15
C THR A 256 8.62 13.32 4.23
N LEU A 257 7.72 12.93 3.31
CA LEU A 257 7.27 11.54 3.18
C LEU A 257 8.45 10.58 3.00
N ARG A 258 9.47 10.96 2.22
CA ARG A 258 10.71 10.18 2.08
C ARG A 258 11.34 9.89 3.44
N ALA A 259 11.55 10.92 4.24
CA ALA A 259 12.22 10.82 5.54
C ALA A 259 11.41 9.99 6.53
N LYS A 260 10.10 10.27 6.62
CA LYS A 260 9.16 9.52 7.46
C LYS A 260 9.18 8.02 7.10
N LEU A 261 9.15 7.67 5.81
CA LEU A 261 9.20 6.27 5.36
C LEU A 261 10.59 5.63 5.52
N CYS A 262 11.69 6.34 5.21
CA CYS A 262 13.04 5.82 5.41
C CYS A 262 13.31 5.50 6.88
N LYS A 263 12.80 6.33 7.81
CA LYS A 263 12.86 6.06 9.25
C LYS A 263 12.13 4.77 9.65
N LEU A 264 11.07 4.39 8.94
CA LEU A 264 10.35 3.14 9.22
C LEU A 264 11.09 1.88 8.73
N LEU A 265 12.07 2.01 7.83
CA LEU A 265 12.89 0.88 7.39
C LEU A 265 13.76 0.28 8.51
N THR A 266 14.01 1.04 9.57
CA THR A 266 14.74 0.59 10.77
C THR A 266 13.82 0.38 11.98
N SER A 267 12.50 0.32 11.74
CA SER A 267 11.52 0.01 12.78
C SER A 267 11.72 -1.40 13.34
N PRO A 268 11.54 -1.62 14.67
CA PRO A 268 11.55 -2.95 15.26
C PRO A 268 10.33 -3.79 14.84
N ILE A 269 9.27 -3.15 14.34
CA ILE A 269 8.07 -3.84 13.84
C ILE A 269 8.36 -4.34 12.42
N THR A 270 8.64 -5.63 12.27
CA THR A 270 9.07 -6.24 11.01
C THR A 270 8.02 -6.12 9.91
N GLU A 271 6.75 -6.35 10.22
CA GLU A 271 5.65 -6.25 9.24
C GLU A 271 5.54 -4.85 8.64
N LEU A 272 5.66 -3.83 9.50
CA LEU A 272 5.64 -2.43 9.08
C LEU A 272 6.85 -2.11 8.18
N ARG A 273 8.04 -2.50 8.62
CA ARG A 273 9.28 -2.35 7.86
C ARG A 273 9.15 -2.98 6.47
N ASP A 274 8.67 -4.21 6.41
CA ASP A 274 8.63 -5.00 5.17
C ASP A 274 7.62 -4.40 4.17
N LEU A 275 6.47 -3.90 4.65
CA LEU A 275 5.50 -3.17 3.81
C LEU A 275 6.08 -1.86 3.24
N VAL A 276 6.77 -1.07 4.06
CA VAL A 276 7.41 0.18 3.60
C VAL A 276 8.53 -0.12 2.60
N ALA A 277 9.34 -1.13 2.90
CA ALA A 277 10.43 -1.55 2.04
C ALA A 277 9.91 -2.01 0.67
N GLU A 278 8.80 -2.77 0.64
CA GLU A 278 8.12 -3.17 -0.59
C GLU A 278 7.66 -1.96 -1.42
N LEU A 279 6.97 -0.98 -0.80
CA LEU A 279 6.53 0.23 -1.51
C LEU A 279 7.71 0.98 -2.12
N LEU A 280 8.74 1.26 -1.33
CA LEU A 280 9.91 2.01 -1.81
C LEU A 280 10.64 1.26 -2.92
N PHE A 281 10.78 -0.06 -2.82
CA PHE A 281 11.42 -0.88 -3.83
C PHE A 281 10.64 -0.88 -5.15
N VAL A 282 9.32 -1.00 -5.12
CA VAL A 282 8.47 -0.91 -6.34
C VAL A 282 8.60 0.48 -6.99
N LEU A 283 8.62 1.56 -6.19
CA LEU A 283 8.85 2.91 -6.70
C LEU A 283 10.24 3.07 -7.35
N CYS A 284 11.22 2.32 -6.86
CA CYS A 284 12.56 2.23 -7.42
C CYS A 284 12.65 1.27 -8.62
N LYS A 285 11.51 0.78 -9.15
CA LYS A 285 11.42 -0.24 -10.21
C LYS A 285 12.12 -1.54 -9.82
N GLU A 286 12.02 -1.92 -8.55
CA GLU A 286 12.64 -3.12 -7.99
C GLU A 286 14.15 -3.18 -8.25
N ASN A 287 14.81 -2.01 -8.26
CA ASN A 287 16.23 -1.87 -8.52
C ASN A 287 17.00 -1.50 -7.23
N VAL A 288 17.97 -2.34 -6.86
CA VAL A 288 18.77 -2.18 -5.62
C VAL A 288 19.55 -0.87 -5.64
N SER A 289 20.25 -0.56 -6.73
CA SER A 289 21.05 0.66 -6.85
C SER A 289 20.21 1.93 -6.68
N ARG A 290 19.03 1.96 -7.32
CA ARG A 290 18.08 3.09 -7.17
C ARG A 290 17.55 3.19 -5.75
N MET A 291 17.22 2.08 -5.10
CA MET A 291 16.78 2.11 -3.71
C MET A 291 17.88 2.64 -2.79
N VAL A 292 19.11 2.13 -2.91
CA VAL A 292 20.29 2.60 -2.15
C VAL A 292 20.51 4.10 -2.34
N LYS A 293 20.38 4.62 -3.57
CA LYS A 293 20.48 6.07 -3.82
C LYS A 293 19.52 6.89 -2.96
N TYR A 294 18.27 6.44 -2.81
CA TYR A 294 17.23 7.20 -2.13
C TYR A 294 17.14 6.97 -0.63
N THR A 295 17.50 5.77 -0.16
CA THR A 295 17.31 5.36 1.23
C THR A 295 18.61 5.19 2.00
N GLY A 296 19.76 5.07 1.32
CA GLY A 296 20.99 4.54 1.90
C GLY A 296 20.91 3.02 2.08
N TYR A 297 22.03 2.34 1.88
CA TYR A 297 22.13 0.89 2.02
C TYR A 297 21.87 0.44 3.46
N GLY A 298 22.32 1.20 4.47
CA GLY A 298 22.11 0.85 5.88
C GLY A 298 20.63 0.69 6.25
N ASN A 299 19.78 1.61 5.76
CA ASN A 299 18.34 1.53 5.99
C ASN A 299 17.68 0.37 5.22
N ALA A 300 18.15 0.07 4.00
CA ALA A 300 17.57 -0.96 3.14
C ALA A 300 18.16 -2.38 3.34
N ALA A 301 19.27 -2.52 4.08
CA ALA A 301 20.03 -3.76 4.20
C ALA A 301 19.18 -4.94 4.69
N GLY A 302 18.28 -4.71 5.66
CA GLY A 302 17.39 -5.75 6.18
C GLY A 302 16.46 -6.32 5.11
N MET A 303 15.92 -5.47 4.23
CA MET A 303 15.10 -5.90 3.10
C MET A 303 15.92 -6.71 2.10
N PHE A 304 17.12 -6.23 1.75
CA PHE A 304 17.97 -6.92 0.79
C PHE A 304 18.40 -8.30 1.30
N ALA A 305 18.71 -8.42 2.59
CA ALA A 305 19.00 -9.71 3.22
C ALA A 305 17.79 -10.66 3.12
N ASN A 306 16.59 -10.19 3.49
CA ASN A 306 15.37 -11.00 3.47
C ASN A 306 15.00 -11.47 2.04
N LYS A 307 15.24 -10.63 1.03
CA LYS A 307 14.96 -10.93 -0.37
C LYS A 307 16.11 -11.63 -1.13
N GLY A 308 17.25 -11.89 -0.49
CA GLY A 308 18.41 -12.50 -1.17
C GLY A 308 19.03 -11.59 -2.24
N LEU A 309 19.15 -10.29 -1.96
CA LEU A 309 19.62 -9.26 -2.90
C LEU A 309 20.99 -8.68 -2.54
N LEU A 310 21.76 -9.31 -1.62
CA LEU A 310 23.01 -8.74 -1.10
C LEU A 310 24.22 -8.87 -2.05
N GLY A 311 24.15 -9.68 -3.12
CA GLY A 311 25.29 -9.89 -4.02
C GLY A 311 24.95 -10.37 -5.44
N ARG A 312 23.68 -10.36 -5.83
CA ARG A 312 23.26 -10.78 -7.18
C ARG A 312 23.21 -9.59 -8.14
N SER A 313 23.73 -9.79 -9.35
CA SER A 313 23.33 -8.99 -10.52
C SER A 313 21.84 -9.23 -10.73
N GLN A 314 21.02 -8.19 -10.64
CA GLN A 314 19.56 -8.36 -10.65
C GLN A 314 19.10 -9.03 -11.96
N ALA A 315 18.18 -9.98 -11.85
CA ALA A 315 17.46 -10.48 -13.02
C ALA A 315 16.77 -9.32 -13.76
N GLU A 316 16.64 -9.41 -15.08
CA GLU A 316 15.97 -8.39 -15.89
C GLU A 316 14.57 -8.11 -15.33
N THR A 317 14.38 -6.91 -14.78
CA THR A 317 13.08 -6.49 -14.25
C THR A 317 12.08 -6.27 -15.39
N ALA A 318 10.80 -6.55 -15.18
CA ALA A 318 9.71 -6.30 -16.15
C ALA A 318 9.46 -4.80 -16.47
N TYR A 319 10.34 -3.90 -16.01
CA TYR A 319 10.18 -2.47 -16.12
C TYR A 319 11.03 -1.87 -17.26
N SER A 320 10.40 -1.04 -18.09
CA SER A 320 11.08 -0.27 -19.14
C SER A 320 12.15 0.70 -18.58
N SER A 321 13.29 0.81 -19.29
CA SER A 321 14.47 1.63 -18.98
C SER A 321 14.28 3.14 -19.15
N GLU A 322 13.19 3.59 -19.78
CA GLU A 322 12.93 5.00 -20.22
C GLU A 322 12.92 6.11 -19.13
N SER A 323 13.27 5.85 -17.88
CA SER A 323 13.25 6.91 -16.83
C SER A 323 14.47 6.85 -15.90
N GLU A 324 15.63 6.59 -16.47
CA GLU A 324 16.90 6.51 -15.74
C GLU A 324 17.41 7.88 -15.28
N ASP A 325 17.06 8.94 -15.99
CA ASP A 325 17.55 10.28 -15.68
C ASP A 325 16.79 10.91 -14.50
N SER A 326 17.28 10.60 -13.30
CA SER A 326 16.87 11.21 -12.03
C SER A 326 18.08 11.76 -11.27
N GLU A 327 19.20 11.91 -11.99
CA GLU A 327 20.42 12.49 -11.47
C GLU A 327 20.28 14.01 -11.64
N THR A 328 20.10 14.71 -10.54
CA THR A 328 20.15 16.17 -10.54
C THR A 328 21.60 16.62 -10.66
N GLU A 329 21.83 17.84 -11.15
CA GLU A 329 23.16 18.45 -11.15
C GLU A 329 23.79 18.47 -9.74
N GLU A 330 22.96 18.70 -8.71
CA GLU A 330 23.36 18.69 -7.30
C GLU A 330 23.84 17.30 -6.86
N TYR A 331 23.12 16.23 -7.22
CA TYR A 331 23.54 14.87 -6.90
C TYR A 331 24.83 14.49 -7.64
N GLN A 332 24.93 14.81 -8.93
CA GLN A 332 26.10 14.48 -9.75
C GLN A 332 27.38 15.15 -9.23
N LYS A 333 27.27 16.38 -8.72
CA LYS A 333 28.39 17.12 -8.10
C LYS A 333 29.00 16.39 -6.90
N TYR A 334 28.17 15.71 -6.10
CA TYR A 334 28.60 15.07 -4.85
C TYR A 334 28.64 13.54 -4.92
N LYS A 335 28.28 12.94 -6.05
CA LYS A 335 28.14 11.49 -6.24
C LYS A 335 29.33 10.68 -5.73
N GLU A 336 30.55 11.14 -5.97
CA GLU A 336 31.78 10.47 -5.51
C GLU A 336 32.01 10.53 -3.99
N ARG A 337 31.36 11.48 -3.31
CA ARG A 337 31.52 11.76 -1.88
C ARG A 337 30.29 11.38 -1.04
N ILE A 338 29.27 10.79 -1.67
CA ILE A 338 28.12 10.25 -0.97
C ILE A 338 28.47 8.86 -0.47
N ASN A 339 28.35 8.64 0.83
CA ASN A 339 28.54 7.33 1.40
C ASN A 339 27.30 6.47 1.08
N PRO A 340 27.44 5.32 0.38
CA PRO A 340 26.31 4.50 -0.02
C PRO A 340 25.58 3.87 1.17
N VAL A 341 26.24 3.69 2.33
CA VAL A 341 25.64 3.15 3.54
C VAL A 341 24.68 4.16 4.16
N THR A 342 25.12 5.40 4.34
CA THR A 342 24.29 6.46 4.96
C THR A 342 23.39 7.17 3.95
N GLY A 343 23.70 7.11 2.65
CA GLY A 343 22.95 7.83 1.61
C GLY A 343 23.12 9.34 1.67
N CYS A 344 24.14 9.85 2.37
CA CYS A 344 24.42 11.27 2.54
C CYS A 344 25.90 11.59 2.25
N PHE A 345 26.18 12.87 2.03
CA PHE A 345 27.51 13.41 1.83
C PHE A 345 28.36 13.16 3.08
N GLU A 346 29.54 12.59 2.88
CA GLU A 346 30.52 12.39 3.95
C GLU A 346 31.67 13.38 3.76
N HIS A 347 31.90 14.22 4.77
CA HIS A 347 33.07 15.08 4.82
C HIS A 347 34.31 14.20 4.94
N SER A 348 35.40 14.58 4.26
CA SER A 348 36.67 13.88 4.38
C SER A 348 37.10 13.83 5.84
N LYS A 349 37.11 12.62 6.42
CA LYS A 349 37.62 12.41 7.77
C LYS A 349 39.14 12.62 7.78
N PRO A 350 39.69 13.25 8.83
CA PRO A 350 41.14 13.31 9.00
C PRO A 350 41.69 11.88 9.09
N ASN A 351 42.93 11.69 8.65
CA ASN A 351 43.54 10.36 8.70
C ASN A 351 43.75 9.97 10.18
N PRO A 352 43.12 8.89 10.68
CA PRO A 352 43.24 8.50 12.08
C PRO A 352 44.67 8.07 12.47
N LEU A 353 45.53 7.81 11.50
CA LEU A 353 46.94 7.44 11.68
C LEU A 353 47.89 8.64 11.56
N GLU A 354 47.37 9.84 11.34
CA GLU A 354 48.17 11.06 11.26
C GLU A 354 48.78 11.37 12.64
N GLY A 355 50.11 11.56 12.67
CA GLY A 355 50.85 11.81 13.91
C GLY A 355 51.27 10.57 14.71
N MET A 356 50.91 9.35 14.26
CA MET A 356 51.40 8.10 14.87
C MET A 356 52.73 7.64 14.27
N THR A 357 53.64 7.11 15.08
CA THR A 357 54.86 6.43 14.59
C THR A 357 54.53 5.06 14.00
N GLU A 358 55.44 4.48 13.21
CA GLU A 358 55.21 3.15 12.63
C GLU A 358 55.03 2.07 13.70
N GLU A 359 55.78 2.13 14.81
CA GLU A 359 55.63 1.17 15.91
C GLU A 359 54.25 1.28 16.57
N GLN A 360 53.69 2.50 16.68
CA GLN A 360 52.35 2.72 17.21
C GLN A 360 51.27 2.18 16.27
N LYS A 361 51.46 2.33 14.96
CA LYS A 361 50.55 1.76 13.95
C LYS A 361 50.55 0.23 14.02
N GLU A 362 51.72 -0.40 14.13
CA GLU A 362 51.85 -1.85 14.28
C GLU A 362 51.18 -2.34 15.57
N TYR A 363 51.36 -1.62 16.68
CA TYR A 363 50.74 -1.95 17.96
C TYR A 363 49.20 -1.92 17.91
N GLU A 364 48.61 -0.85 17.36
CA GLU A 364 47.15 -0.77 17.20
C GLU A 364 46.61 -1.81 16.18
N ALA A 365 47.39 -2.14 15.15
CA ALA A 365 47.03 -3.22 14.21
C ALA A 365 46.99 -4.59 14.91
N LEU A 366 47.99 -4.93 15.71
CA LEU A 366 48.02 -6.17 16.50
C LEU A 366 46.85 -6.24 17.49
N LYS A 367 46.53 -5.12 18.13
CA LYS A 367 45.38 -5.01 19.03
C LYS A 367 44.05 -5.23 18.31
N LEU A 368 43.88 -4.70 17.10
CA LEU A 368 42.70 -4.94 16.27
C LEU A 368 42.57 -6.42 15.90
N VAL A 369 43.65 -7.06 15.47
CA VAL A 369 43.68 -8.50 15.14
C VAL A 369 43.26 -9.35 16.35
N ASN A 370 43.82 -9.04 17.53
CA ASN A 370 43.46 -9.75 18.77
C ASN A 370 41.99 -9.55 19.16
N LEU A 371 41.42 -8.36 18.93
CA LEU A 371 40.00 -8.09 19.16
C LEU A 371 39.10 -8.89 18.20
N VAL A 372 39.44 -8.93 16.92
CA VAL A 372 38.69 -9.70 15.91
C VAL A 372 38.76 -11.20 16.20
N ASP A 373 39.94 -11.72 16.53
CA ASP A 373 40.13 -13.12 16.91
C ASP A 373 39.31 -13.49 18.16
N LYS A 374 39.32 -12.61 19.17
CA LYS A 374 38.50 -12.78 20.38
C LYS A 374 37.00 -12.84 20.06
N LEU A 375 36.49 -11.89 19.28
CA LEU A 375 35.07 -11.86 18.88
C LEU A 375 34.66 -13.09 18.07
N THR A 376 35.58 -13.62 17.26
CA THR A 376 35.35 -14.82 16.46
C THR A 376 35.32 -16.07 17.34
N LYS A 377 36.27 -16.21 18.28
CA LYS A 377 36.33 -17.32 19.25
C LYS A 377 35.15 -17.35 20.21
N GLU A 378 34.68 -16.18 20.65
CA GLU A 378 33.48 -16.05 21.49
C GLU A 378 32.18 -16.28 20.69
N GLY A 379 32.27 -16.44 19.36
CA GLY A 379 31.14 -16.70 18.49
C GLY A 379 30.22 -15.50 18.28
N VAL A 380 30.64 -14.30 18.71
CA VAL A 380 29.89 -13.04 18.56
C VAL A 380 29.86 -12.60 17.09
N VAL A 381 30.98 -12.78 16.38
CA VAL A 381 31.11 -12.45 14.95
C VAL A 381 31.48 -13.73 14.20
N ARG A 382 30.78 -14.00 13.09
CA ARG A 382 31.14 -15.08 12.17
C ARG A 382 31.36 -14.51 10.77
N PRO A 383 32.52 -14.76 10.16
CA PRO A 383 32.74 -14.47 8.76
C PRO A 383 31.68 -15.15 7.89
N CYS A 384 31.22 -14.48 6.84
CA CYS A 384 30.21 -15.01 5.92
C CYS A 384 30.55 -14.69 4.47
N ARG A 385 30.07 -15.54 3.56
CA ARG A 385 30.03 -15.33 2.11
C ARG A 385 28.59 -15.10 1.65
N ILE A 386 28.40 -14.69 0.41
CA ILE A 386 27.05 -14.56 -0.16
C ILE A 386 26.76 -15.85 -0.94
N GLY A 387 25.79 -16.63 -0.48
CA GLY A 387 25.37 -17.86 -1.14
C GLY A 387 24.74 -17.61 -2.52
N ASP A 388 24.55 -18.68 -3.28
CA ASP A 388 23.91 -18.62 -4.60
C ASP A 388 22.49 -18.02 -4.54
N ASP A 389 21.82 -18.13 -3.40
CA ASP A 389 20.49 -17.55 -3.12
C ASP A 389 20.52 -16.06 -2.76
N GLY A 390 21.72 -15.45 -2.69
CA GLY A 390 21.94 -14.05 -2.35
C GLY A 390 21.82 -13.73 -0.85
N LYS A 391 21.80 -14.74 0.02
CA LYS A 391 21.78 -14.60 1.49
C LYS A 391 23.18 -14.84 2.08
N PRO A 392 23.46 -14.33 3.30
CA PRO A 392 24.74 -14.56 3.95
C PRO A 392 24.82 -15.98 4.50
N GLU A 393 25.88 -16.71 4.12
CA GLU A 393 26.21 -18.05 4.59
C GLU A 393 27.51 -18.01 5.40
N PRO A 394 27.60 -18.68 6.56
CA PRO A 394 28.85 -18.75 7.31
C PRO A 394 29.92 -19.49 6.51
N ILE A 395 31.16 -18.99 6.57
CA ILE A 395 32.32 -19.70 6.00
C ILE A 395 33.02 -20.50 7.09
N GLU A 396 33.62 -21.63 6.72
CA GLU A 396 34.39 -22.45 7.65
C GLU A 396 35.85 -21.99 7.69
N HIS A 397 36.39 -21.48 6.58
CA HIS A 397 37.77 -21.03 6.49
C HIS A 397 37.93 -19.70 5.72
N VAL A 398 38.83 -18.83 6.18
CA VAL A 398 39.08 -17.47 5.61
C VAL A 398 39.50 -17.50 4.14
N LEU A 399 40.11 -18.60 3.68
CA LEU A 399 40.50 -18.80 2.27
C LEU A 399 39.30 -18.83 1.31
N GLU A 400 38.10 -19.17 1.80
CA GLU A 400 36.88 -19.13 0.98
C GLU A 400 36.56 -17.70 0.51
N LEU A 401 36.91 -16.68 1.28
CA LEU A 401 36.73 -15.26 0.90
C LEU A 401 37.65 -14.84 -0.25
N GLN A 402 38.82 -15.47 -0.39
CA GLN A 402 39.78 -15.12 -1.44
C GLN A 402 39.29 -15.50 -2.84
N ASN A 403 38.46 -16.53 -2.93
CA ASN A 403 37.90 -17.00 -4.20
C ASN A 403 36.82 -16.05 -4.76
N GLU A 404 36.21 -15.21 -3.91
CA GLU A 404 35.14 -14.28 -4.30
C GLU A 404 35.59 -12.83 -4.51
N LEU A 405 36.75 -12.43 -3.96
CA LEU A 405 37.35 -11.11 -4.14
C LEU A 405 37.45 -10.65 -5.61
N PRO A 406 37.74 -11.50 -6.61
CA PRO A 406 37.76 -11.10 -8.02
C PRO A 406 36.37 -10.79 -8.61
N LYS A 407 35.29 -11.36 -8.06
CA LYS A 407 33.93 -11.25 -8.62
C LYS A 407 33.19 -10.00 -8.14
N GLN A 408 33.51 -9.48 -6.97
CA GLN A 408 32.86 -8.29 -6.39
C GLN A 408 33.38 -6.95 -6.96
N GLN A 409 34.47 -6.95 -7.73
CA GLN A 409 35.07 -5.73 -8.30
C GLN A 409 34.61 -5.39 -9.73
N TYR A 410 33.76 -6.21 -10.36
CA TYR A 410 33.24 -5.95 -11.71
C TYR A 410 32.10 -4.91 -11.70
N GLY A 411 32.47 -3.65 -11.52
CA GLY A 411 31.64 -2.47 -11.80
C GLY A 411 32.47 -1.22 -12.17
N ARG A 412 33.81 -1.33 -12.20
CA ARG A 412 34.75 -0.31 -12.69
C ARG A 412 35.67 -0.99 -13.70
N LYS A 413 35.80 -0.42 -14.91
CA LYS A 413 36.29 -0.99 -16.19
C LYS A 413 35.11 -1.61 -16.96
N ASP A 414 34.54 -0.97 -17.98
CA ASP A 414 35.20 -0.33 -19.11
C ASP A 414 34.53 0.99 -19.53
N SER A 415 35.27 2.10 -19.51
CA SER A 415 34.93 3.29 -20.32
C SER A 415 36.14 4.15 -20.68
N ASP A 416 37.36 3.62 -20.53
CA ASP A 416 38.58 4.28 -21.01
C ASP A 416 39.44 3.24 -21.74
N SER A 417 39.08 2.96 -23.00
CA SER A 417 39.97 2.42 -24.03
C SER A 417 39.27 2.57 -25.40
N GLU A 418 39.83 3.49 -26.19
CA GLU A 418 39.51 3.93 -27.58
C GLU A 418 38.45 5.03 -27.77
#